data_AF-A0A963LHE3-F1
#
_entry.id   AF-A0A963LHE3-F1
#
_cell.length_a   1.000
_cell.length_b   1.000
_cell.length_c   1.000
_cell.angle_alpha   90.00
_cell.angle_beta   90.00
_cell.angle_gamma   90.00
#
_symmetry.space_group_name_H-M   'P 1'
#
loop_
_entity.id
_entity.type
_entity.pdbx_description
1 polymer ?
#
loop_
_entity_poly.entity_id
_entity_poly.type
_entity_poly.pdbx_seq_one_letter_code
_entity_poly.pdbx_strand_id
1 'polypeptide(L)'
;MREPAITPITPITATATATTSTLVTALFGSALLLGCGGDGGDGPPVARYRIGGTLSGLAGGTSVTLQNNGADDLRMQADGAFAFPFLIEQGQPYAVSVSAAPQGQTCAVTGGAGTANADVSDVQVVCAATPAPAPTPAPSPSPAPSPVPSPAPSPSPSPSPSPAPSPAPSPAPAPTPATGVASLLGDWMQNNCIRWTSTHSSRVLYRFTQAADDAVVWSGSNVHFDNATCAGTGTIRVEPDPFFTITLTRAGVAGNVVAGWGWVQTSNGRRYLTSGVQGGNYLCLVDDAEVSIFPTATDVASMVDRTPAWQCFARR
;
A
#
# COMPACT_ATOMS: atom_id res chain seq x y z
N MET A 1 -36.68 -28.24 41.52
CA MET A 1 -35.67 -27.57 40.68
C MET A 1 -35.03 -28.66 39.84
N ARG A 2 -35.48 -28.78 38.59
CA ARG A 2 -35.13 -29.86 37.66
C ARG A 2 -34.11 -29.32 36.66
N GLU A 3 -32.94 -29.94 36.65
CA GLU A 3 -31.83 -29.75 35.73
C GLU A 3 -32.25 -30.19 34.31
N PRO A 4 -31.98 -29.40 33.25
CA PRO A 4 -32.23 -29.85 31.88
C PRO A 4 -31.05 -30.71 31.38
N ALA A 5 -31.38 -31.93 30.95
CA ALA A 5 -30.47 -32.88 30.35
C ALA A 5 -29.97 -32.40 28.98
N ILE A 6 -28.66 -32.48 28.77
CA ILE A 6 -27.95 -32.18 27.52
C ILE A 6 -28.08 -33.38 26.58
N THR A 7 -28.71 -33.18 25.42
CA THR A 7 -28.82 -34.17 24.34
C THR A 7 -27.53 -34.19 23.49
N PRO A 8 -26.97 -35.37 23.15
CA PRO A 8 -25.81 -35.45 22.27
C PRO A 8 -26.17 -35.18 20.80
N ILE A 9 -25.34 -34.39 20.13
CA ILE A 9 -25.47 -33.98 18.73
C ILE A 9 -24.88 -35.08 17.83
N THR A 10 -25.69 -35.64 16.93
CA THR A 10 -25.26 -36.62 15.92
C THR A 10 -24.47 -35.97 14.79
N PRO A 11 -23.40 -36.60 14.26
CA PRO A 11 -22.63 -36.09 13.13
C PRO A 11 -23.41 -36.22 11.81
N ILE A 12 -23.35 -35.16 10.99
CA ILE A 12 -24.01 -35.09 9.68
C ILE A 12 -23.04 -35.67 8.63
N THR A 13 -23.38 -36.83 8.08
CA THR A 13 -22.71 -37.44 6.93
C THR A 13 -23.16 -36.73 5.65
N ALA A 14 -22.23 -36.10 4.92
CA ALA A 14 -22.49 -35.51 3.62
C ALA A 14 -22.46 -36.58 2.52
N THR A 15 -23.62 -36.89 1.96
CA THR A 15 -23.79 -37.73 0.76
C THR A 15 -23.69 -36.86 -0.49
N ALA A 16 -22.64 -37.07 -1.30
CA ALA A 16 -22.51 -36.46 -2.62
C ALA A 16 -23.31 -37.27 -3.66
N THR A 17 -24.43 -36.72 -4.12
CA THR A 17 -25.17 -37.24 -5.28
C THR A 17 -24.65 -36.60 -6.56
N ALA A 18 -24.03 -37.40 -7.43
CA ALA A 18 -23.70 -37.03 -8.79
C ALA A 18 -24.92 -37.28 -9.70
N THR A 19 -25.44 -36.23 -10.33
CA THR A 19 -26.58 -36.31 -11.26
C THR A 19 -26.05 -36.53 -12.67
N THR A 20 -26.43 -37.65 -13.28
CA THR A 20 -26.18 -38.03 -14.67
C THR A 20 -27.12 -37.25 -15.61
N SER A 21 -26.55 -36.55 -16.60
CA SER A 21 -27.31 -35.89 -17.68
C SER A 21 -27.09 -36.63 -19.00
N THR A 22 -28.21 -37.02 -19.62
CA THR A 22 -28.33 -37.87 -20.80
C THR A 22 -27.89 -37.20 -22.11
N LEU A 23 -27.18 -37.98 -22.94
CA LEU A 23 -26.78 -37.68 -24.31
C LEU A 23 -27.96 -37.68 -25.29
N VAL A 24 -28.00 -36.67 -26.17
CA VAL A 24 -28.73 -36.72 -27.45
C VAL A 24 -27.70 -36.72 -28.58
N THR A 25 -27.78 -37.76 -29.41
CA THR A 25 -26.92 -38.07 -30.53
C THR A 25 -27.32 -37.22 -31.75
N ALA A 26 -26.37 -36.52 -32.38
CA ALA A 26 -26.52 -36.04 -33.74
C ALA A 26 -25.23 -36.33 -34.53
N LEU A 27 -25.38 -37.21 -35.51
CA LEU A 27 -24.38 -37.65 -36.49
C LEU A 27 -23.91 -36.49 -37.37
N PHE A 28 -22.60 -36.20 -37.42
CA PHE A 28 -21.94 -35.67 -38.62
C PHE A 28 -20.44 -35.99 -38.61
N GLY A 29 -20.01 -36.78 -39.60
CA GLY A 29 -18.77 -36.62 -40.36
C GLY A 29 -17.41 -36.72 -39.65
N SER A 30 -16.78 -37.90 -39.76
CA SER A 30 -15.38 -38.14 -39.45
C SER A 30 -14.40 -37.29 -40.27
N ALA A 31 -13.46 -36.59 -39.62
CA ALA A 31 -12.15 -36.23 -40.19
C ALA A 31 -11.14 -35.85 -39.08
N LEU A 32 -10.09 -36.67 -38.96
CA LEU A 32 -8.74 -36.43 -38.39
C LEU A 32 -8.60 -36.07 -36.89
N LEU A 33 -7.93 -36.99 -36.18
CA LEU A 33 -7.31 -36.80 -34.89
C LEU A 33 -6.26 -35.68 -34.92
N LEU A 34 -6.40 -34.69 -34.04
CA LEU A 34 -5.31 -33.98 -33.38
C LEU A 34 -5.84 -33.57 -32.00
N GLY A 35 -5.56 -34.40 -31.00
CA GLY A 35 -5.71 -33.97 -29.61
C GLY A 35 -4.72 -32.84 -29.35
N CYS A 36 -5.21 -31.68 -28.97
CA CYS A 36 -4.36 -30.71 -28.29
C CYS A 36 -4.27 -31.18 -26.83
N GLY A 37 -3.20 -31.89 -26.53
CA GLY A 37 -2.75 -32.13 -25.17
C GLY A 37 -2.55 -30.81 -24.45
N GLY A 38 -2.74 -30.85 -23.13
CA GLY A 38 -2.20 -29.82 -22.25
C GLY A 38 -0.68 -30.00 -22.23
N ASP A 39 0.02 -29.15 -22.96
CA ASP A 39 1.46 -29.04 -22.84
C ASP A 39 1.74 -28.20 -21.59
N GLY A 40 2.00 -28.90 -20.48
CA GLY A 40 2.80 -28.32 -19.41
C GLY A 40 4.06 -27.76 -20.07
N GLY A 41 4.26 -26.45 -19.95
CA GLY A 41 5.39 -25.76 -20.55
C GLY A 41 6.69 -26.22 -19.89
N ASP A 42 7.23 -27.35 -20.32
CA ASP A 42 8.63 -27.70 -20.17
C ASP A 42 9.42 -26.86 -21.18
N GLY A 43 9.47 -25.55 -20.94
CA GLY A 43 10.58 -24.75 -21.42
C GLY A 43 11.88 -25.36 -20.88
N PRO A 44 13.04 -25.19 -21.57
CA PRO A 44 14.31 -25.64 -21.02
C PRO A 44 14.46 -25.09 -19.59
N PRO A 45 14.95 -25.88 -18.62
CA PRO A 45 15.07 -25.44 -17.24
C PRO A 45 15.89 -24.14 -17.22
N VAL A 46 15.22 -23.02 -16.92
CA VAL A 46 15.90 -21.73 -16.80
C VAL A 46 16.81 -21.80 -15.58
N ALA A 47 18.09 -21.52 -15.79
CA ALA A 47 19.02 -21.41 -14.69
C ALA A 47 18.56 -20.27 -13.78
N ARG A 48 18.66 -20.47 -12.47
CA ARG A 48 18.28 -19.50 -11.46
C ARG A 48 19.44 -19.28 -10.51
N TYR A 49 19.72 -18.03 -10.21
CA TYR A 49 20.92 -17.62 -9.50
C TYR A 49 20.58 -16.94 -8.18
N ARG A 50 21.43 -17.15 -7.19
CA ARG A 50 21.35 -16.54 -5.88
C ARG A 50 22.01 -15.17 -5.90
N ILE A 51 21.35 -14.19 -5.30
CA ILE A 51 21.94 -12.87 -5.05
C ILE A 51 22.35 -12.78 -3.59
N GLY A 52 23.56 -12.31 -3.35
CA GLY A 52 24.15 -12.23 -2.03
C GLY A 52 25.40 -11.36 -2.01
N GLY A 53 26.01 -11.26 -0.85
CA GLY A 53 27.05 -10.29 -0.60
C GLY A 53 27.60 -10.33 0.81
N THR A 54 28.31 -9.28 1.19
CA THR A 54 28.88 -9.09 2.53
C THR A 54 28.40 -7.79 3.15
N LEU A 55 27.95 -7.88 4.40
CA LEU A 55 27.64 -6.74 5.25
C LEU A 55 28.81 -6.50 6.21
N SER A 56 29.24 -5.25 6.32
CA SER A 56 30.29 -4.83 7.25
C SER A 56 29.99 -3.46 7.89
N GLY A 57 30.46 -3.27 9.13
CA GLY A 57 30.36 -2.00 9.84
C GLY A 57 29.02 -1.75 10.55
N LEU A 58 28.18 -2.79 10.69
CA LEU A 58 26.93 -2.70 11.44
C LEU A 58 27.23 -2.60 12.95
N ALA A 59 26.69 -1.57 13.60
CA ALA A 59 26.85 -1.41 15.05
C ALA A 59 26.15 -2.53 15.82
N GLY A 60 26.81 -3.06 16.85
CA GLY A 60 26.25 -4.12 17.69
C GLY A 60 24.91 -3.71 18.32
N GLY A 61 23.92 -4.61 18.27
CA GLY A 61 22.57 -4.35 18.77
C GLY A 61 21.67 -3.56 17.81
N THR A 62 22.14 -3.25 16.61
CA THR A 62 21.34 -2.65 15.54
C THR A 62 21.00 -3.66 14.45
N SER A 63 20.21 -3.24 13.48
CA SER A 63 19.81 -4.07 12.35
C SER A 63 19.71 -3.24 11.09
N VAL A 64 20.01 -3.85 9.95
CA VAL A 64 19.79 -3.30 8.61
C VAL A 64 18.89 -4.25 7.84
N THR A 65 17.97 -3.70 7.04
CA THR A 65 17.17 -4.49 6.10
C THR A 65 17.65 -4.19 4.69
N LEU A 66 18.09 -5.24 4.01
CA LEU A 66 18.45 -5.21 2.59
C LEU A 66 17.24 -5.66 1.78
N GLN A 67 17.04 -5.09 0.61
CA GLN A 67 15.92 -5.39 -0.28
C GLN A 67 16.44 -5.60 -1.69
N ASN A 68 15.89 -6.56 -2.42
CA ASN A 68 16.28 -6.85 -3.81
C ASN A 68 15.08 -6.64 -4.75
N ASN A 69 15.25 -5.86 -5.81
CA ASN A 69 14.19 -5.59 -6.81
C ASN A 69 12.88 -5.03 -6.23
N GLY A 70 12.96 -4.28 -5.12
CA GLY A 70 11.78 -3.74 -4.45
C GLY A 70 10.94 -4.79 -3.71
N ALA A 71 11.47 -6.00 -3.54
CA ALA A 71 10.87 -7.13 -2.83
C ALA A 71 11.97 -7.91 -2.05
N ASP A 72 11.63 -9.06 -1.48
CA ASP A 72 12.60 -9.99 -0.90
C ASP A 72 13.47 -9.40 0.22
N ASP A 73 12.83 -8.79 1.21
CA ASP A 73 13.53 -8.17 2.34
C ASP A 73 14.34 -9.20 3.16
N LEU A 74 15.60 -8.85 3.43
CA LEU A 74 16.53 -9.63 4.26
C LEU A 74 17.05 -8.76 5.40
N ARG A 75 16.62 -9.09 6.62
CA ARG A 75 17.06 -8.42 7.85
C ARG A 75 18.36 -9.03 8.36
N MET A 76 19.33 -8.18 8.65
CA MET A 76 20.62 -8.55 9.24
C MET A 76 20.82 -7.85 10.58
N GLN A 77 21.40 -8.56 11.55
CA GLN A 77 21.66 -8.08 12.92
C GLN A 77 23.13 -8.19 13.33
N ALA A 78 23.99 -8.63 12.41
CA ALA A 78 25.42 -8.75 12.59
C ALA A 78 26.12 -8.65 11.22
N ASP A 79 27.39 -8.25 11.24
CA ASP A 79 28.26 -8.30 10.07
C ASP A 79 28.43 -9.76 9.61
N GLY A 80 28.53 -9.96 8.30
CA GLY A 80 28.69 -11.29 7.72
C GLY A 80 28.22 -11.41 6.28
N ALA A 81 28.35 -12.62 5.75
CA ALA A 81 27.81 -12.95 4.43
C ALA A 81 26.28 -13.04 4.46
N PHE A 82 25.63 -12.57 3.40
CA PHE A 82 24.19 -12.62 3.24
C PHE A 82 23.81 -13.16 1.88
N ALA A 83 22.62 -13.76 1.79
CA ALA A 83 22.03 -14.16 0.53
C ALA A 83 20.51 -14.05 0.59
N PHE A 84 19.92 -13.50 -0.45
CA PHE A 84 18.48 -13.42 -0.59
C PHE A 84 17.87 -14.82 -0.75
N PRO A 85 16.69 -15.08 -0.17
CA PRO A 85 16.06 -16.39 -0.22
C PRO A 85 15.50 -16.73 -1.60
N PHE A 86 15.05 -15.73 -2.36
CA PHE A 86 14.51 -15.88 -3.70
C PHE A 86 15.62 -15.88 -4.75
N LEU A 87 15.50 -16.81 -5.70
CA LEU A 87 16.44 -16.99 -6.80
C LEU A 87 15.93 -16.22 -8.02
N ILE A 88 16.83 -15.58 -8.75
CA ILE A 88 16.51 -14.79 -9.94
C ILE A 88 16.80 -15.62 -11.19
N GLU A 89 15.86 -15.66 -12.12
CA GLU A 89 16.04 -16.35 -13.40
C GLU A 89 17.16 -15.73 -14.24
N GLN A 90 17.83 -16.56 -15.04
CA GLN A 90 18.91 -16.13 -15.93
C GLN A 90 18.47 -14.96 -16.82
N GLY A 91 19.28 -13.90 -16.85
CA GLY A 91 19.04 -12.72 -17.67
C GLY A 91 18.09 -11.69 -17.04
N GLN A 92 17.52 -11.96 -15.87
CA GLN A 92 16.71 -10.97 -15.14
C GLN A 92 17.58 -10.00 -14.33
N PRO A 93 17.16 -8.74 -14.18
CA PRO A 93 17.89 -7.75 -13.40
C PRO A 93 17.76 -8.02 -11.90
N TYR A 94 18.78 -7.62 -11.15
CA TYR A 94 18.75 -7.52 -9.70
C TYR A 94 19.13 -6.10 -9.26
N ALA A 95 18.57 -5.65 -8.14
CA ALA A 95 18.76 -4.32 -7.59
C ALA A 95 18.64 -4.37 -6.06
N VAL A 96 19.78 -4.61 -5.42
CA VAL A 96 19.98 -4.60 -3.98
C VAL A 96 20.07 -3.17 -3.46
N SER A 97 19.25 -2.86 -2.47
CA SER A 97 19.19 -1.57 -1.79
C SER A 97 19.01 -1.76 -0.29
N VAL A 98 19.24 -0.70 0.48
CA VAL A 98 18.94 -0.69 1.92
C VAL A 98 17.53 -0.14 2.08
N SER A 99 16.57 -0.99 2.43
CA SER A 99 15.18 -0.59 2.67
C SER A 99 14.99 0.00 4.07
N ALA A 100 15.78 -0.44 5.05
CA ALA A 100 15.81 0.16 6.39
C ALA A 100 17.25 0.25 6.91
N ALA A 101 17.72 1.48 7.14
CA ALA A 101 19.04 1.76 7.71
C ALA A 101 19.03 1.65 9.25
N PRO A 102 20.17 1.31 9.88
CA PRO A 102 20.28 1.27 11.34
C PRO A 102 20.21 2.67 11.94
N GLN A 103 19.73 2.79 13.18
CA GLN A 103 19.75 4.08 13.88
C GLN A 103 21.19 4.57 14.09
N GLY A 104 21.48 5.81 13.70
CA GLY A 104 22.80 6.43 13.86
C GLY A 104 23.87 5.94 12.87
N GLN A 105 23.49 5.17 11.85
CA GLN A 105 24.38 4.73 10.78
C GLN A 105 23.77 4.93 9.40
N THR A 106 24.64 5.08 8.40
CA THR A 106 24.27 5.07 6.98
C THR A 106 24.98 3.92 6.31
N CYS A 107 24.24 3.11 5.54
CA CYS A 107 24.79 1.97 4.82
C CYS A 107 24.80 2.26 3.32
N ALA A 108 25.95 2.02 2.68
CA ALA A 108 26.14 2.18 1.24
C ALA A 108 26.25 0.81 0.58
N VAL A 109 25.56 0.63 -0.55
CA VAL A 109 25.61 -0.60 -1.36
C VAL A 109 26.50 -0.37 -2.58
N THR A 110 27.49 -1.24 -2.78
CA THR A 110 28.35 -1.29 -3.98
C THR A 110 28.15 -2.63 -4.68
N GLY A 111 28.08 -2.62 -6.02
CA GLY A 111 27.76 -3.82 -6.80
C GLY A 111 26.31 -4.29 -6.65
N GLY A 112 25.43 -3.44 -6.10
CA GLY A 112 24.04 -3.80 -5.81
C GLY A 112 23.14 -3.97 -7.03
N ALA A 113 23.57 -3.62 -8.24
CA ALA A 113 22.72 -3.71 -9.43
C ALA A 113 23.42 -4.46 -10.57
N GLY A 114 22.69 -5.30 -11.29
CA GLY A 114 23.22 -6.06 -12.41
C GLY A 114 22.21 -7.01 -13.01
N THR A 115 22.70 -7.98 -13.80
CA THR A 115 21.89 -9.05 -14.40
C THR A 115 22.34 -10.39 -13.86
N ALA A 116 21.39 -11.22 -13.45
CA ALA A 116 21.66 -12.55 -12.91
C ALA A 116 22.06 -13.51 -14.05
N ASN A 117 23.37 -13.67 -14.27
CA ASN A 117 23.94 -14.63 -15.23
C ASN A 117 24.76 -15.74 -14.55
N ALA A 118 25.02 -15.59 -13.25
CA ALA A 118 25.70 -16.50 -12.35
C ALA A 118 25.28 -16.15 -10.90
N ASP A 119 25.62 -16.98 -9.91
CA ASP A 119 25.44 -16.62 -8.51
C ASP A 119 26.27 -15.36 -8.20
N VAL A 120 25.59 -14.36 -7.62
CA VAL A 120 26.16 -13.06 -7.27
C VAL A 120 26.46 -13.09 -5.79
N SER A 121 27.72 -12.89 -5.41
CA SER A 121 28.18 -12.87 -4.01
C SER A 121 29.09 -11.68 -3.70
N ASP A 122 29.22 -10.74 -4.64
CA ASP A 122 30.13 -9.61 -4.63
C ASP A 122 29.43 -8.29 -4.27
N VAL A 123 28.14 -8.31 -3.92
CA VAL A 123 27.44 -7.14 -3.38
C VAL A 123 28.07 -6.77 -2.04
N GLN A 124 28.54 -5.53 -1.91
CA GLN A 124 29.12 -5.04 -0.66
C GLN A 124 28.19 -4.03 -0.03
N VAL A 125 27.83 -4.26 1.23
CA VAL A 125 27.08 -3.31 2.05
C VAL A 125 27.98 -2.85 3.19
N VAL A 126 28.31 -1.57 3.21
CA VAL A 126 29.18 -0.97 4.22
C VAL A 126 28.39 0.06 5.01
N CYS A 127 28.23 -0.19 6.31
CA CYS A 127 27.61 0.73 7.25
C CYS A 127 28.66 1.56 7.98
N ALA A 128 28.41 2.85 8.13
CA ALA A 128 29.26 3.78 8.86
C ALA A 128 28.42 4.68 9.76
N ALA A 129 29.00 5.15 10.86
CA ALA A 129 28.32 6.10 11.75
C ALA A 129 27.95 7.38 10.99
N THR A 130 26.71 7.83 11.15
CA THR A 130 26.27 9.11 10.57
C THR A 130 26.97 10.25 11.31
N PRO A 131 27.64 11.18 10.62
CA PRO A 131 28.27 12.33 11.27
C PRO A 131 27.25 13.11 12.07
N ALA A 132 27.60 13.51 13.30
CA ALA A 132 26.76 14.41 14.08
C ALA A 132 26.58 15.73 13.29
N PRO A 133 25.36 16.31 13.26
CA PRO A 133 25.18 17.61 12.64
C PRO A 133 26.11 18.63 13.29
N ALA A 134 26.77 19.44 12.47
CA ALA A 134 27.59 20.53 12.98
C ALA A 134 26.76 21.42 13.91
N PRO A 135 27.32 21.92 15.02
CA PRO A 135 26.59 22.81 15.92
C PRO A 135 26.05 23.99 15.12
N THR A 136 24.75 24.22 15.17
CA THR A 136 24.14 25.38 14.55
C THR A 136 24.77 26.64 15.17
N PRO A 137 25.33 27.57 14.38
CA PRO A 137 25.82 28.82 14.93
C PRO A 137 24.71 29.51 15.72
N ALA A 138 25.04 30.01 16.91
CA ALA A 138 24.09 30.76 17.72
C ALA A 138 23.50 31.91 16.88
N PRO A 139 22.18 32.18 16.97
CA PRO A 139 21.59 33.29 16.24
C PRO A 139 22.31 34.59 16.62
N SER A 140 22.75 35.35 15.61
CA SER A 140 23.30 36.69 15.81
C SER A 140 22.28 37.55 16.56
N PRO A 141 22.67 38.30 17.60
CA PRO A 141 21.73 39.16 18.32
C PRO A 141 21.06 40.13 17.36
N SER A 142 19.72 40.18 17.41
CA SER A 142 18.93 41.14 16.65
C SER A 142 19.32 42.57 17.06
N PRO A 143 19.58 43.49 16.12
CA PRO A 143 19.86 44.89 16.43
C PRO A 143 18.71 45.50 17.24
N ALA A 144 19.07 46.29 18.27
CA ALA A 144 18.11 47.01 19.09
C ALA A 144 17.20 47.89 18.20
N PRO A 145 15.87 47.90 18.45
CA PRO A 145 14.96 48.74 17.67
C PRO A 145 15.31 50.23 17.87
N SER A 146 15.32 50.96 16.75
CA SER A 146 15.47 52.41 16.72
C SER A 146 14.31 53.10 17.48
N PRO A 147 14.54 54.19 18.23
CA PRO A 147 13.49 54.84 18.99
C PRO A 147 12.37 55.36 18.08
N VAL A 148 11.14 54.92 18.36
CA VAL A 148 9.91 55.43 17.74
C VAL A 148 9.72 56.90 18.15
N PRO A 149 9.53 57.85 17.20
CA PRO A 149 9.20 59.23 17.52
C PRO A 149 7.81 59.35 18.18
N SER A 150 7.71 60.29 19.12
CA SER A 150 6.51 60.63 19.88
C SER A 150 5.30 60.95 18.98
N PRO A 151 4.07 60.46 19.29
CA PRO A 151 2.88 60.76 18.50
C PRO A 151 2.50 62.25 18.56
N ALA A 152 2.13 62.82 17.41
CA ALA A 152 1.50 64.12 17.30
C ALA A 152 0.08 64.11 17.91
N PRO A 153 -0.42 65.23 18.46
CA PRO A 153 -1.74 65.29 19.07
C PRO A 153 -2.86 65.05 18.05
N SER A 154 -3.83 64.25 18.50
CA SER A 154 -5.03 63.82 17.76
C SER A 154 -5.96 64.99 17.42
N PRO A 155 -6.42 65.13 16.16
CA PRO A 155 -7.51 66.04 15.84
C PRO A 155 -8.91 65.44 16.10
N SER A 156 -9.78 66.35 16.53
CA SER A 156 -11.24 66.33 16.78
C SER A 156 -12.10 65.24 16.11
N PRO A 157 -13.19 64.77 16.77
CA PRO A 157 -14.04 63.70 16.25
C PRO A 157 -14.86 64.13 15.03
N SER A 158 -14.90 63.25 14.01
CA SER A 158 -15.77 63.31 12.83
C SER A 158 -17.01 62.41 13.05
N PRO A 159 -18.19 62.75 12.52
CA PRO A 159 -19.45 62.14 12.94
C PRO A 159 -19.66 60.70 12.48
N SER A 160 -20.49 60.01 13.26
CA SER A 160 -20.90 58.61 13.17
C SER A 160 -21.23 58.14 11.74
N PRO A 161 -20.61 57.04 11.26
CA PRO A 161 -21.01 56.43 10.00
C PRO A 161 -22.35 55.69 10.13
N SER A 162 -23.07 55.69 9.00
CA SER A 162 -24.34 55.01 8.74
C SER A 162 -24.28 53.50 9.02
N PRO A 163 -25.39 52.84 9.41
CA PRO A 163 -25.41 51.40 9.68
C PRO A 163 -24.91 50.58 8.49
N ALA A 164 -23.89 49.76 8.72
CA ALA A 164 -23.40 48.79 7.75
C ALA A 164 -24.50 47.76 7.44
N PRO A 165 -24.70 47.36 6.17
CA PRO A 165 -25.65 46.33 5.82
C PRO A 165 -25.30 45.01 6.53
N SER A 166 -26.34 44.33 7.01
CA SER A 166 -26.27 43.08 7.77
C SER A 166 -25.37 42.05 7.07
N PRO A 167 -24.48 41.34 7.78
CA PRO A 167 -23.66 40.28 7.20
C PRO A 167 -24.53 39.24 6.50
N ALA A 168 -24.11 38.85 5.30
CA ALA A 168 -24.72 37.73 4.59
C ALA A 168 -24.70 36.46 5.48
N PRO A 169 -25.73 35.60 5.41
CA PRO A 169 -25.77 34.38 6.20
C PRO A 169 -24.50 33.56 5.96
N SER A 170 -23.84 33.17 7.05
CA SER A 170 -22.63 32.35 7.04
C SER A 170 -22.90 31.07 6.22
N PRO A 171 -22.04 30.70 5.26
CA PRO A 171 -22.17 29.46 4.51
C PRO A 171 -22.35 28.29 5.49
N ALA A 172 -23.26 27.38 5.15
CA ALA A 172 -23.48 26.17 5.95
C ALA A 172 -22.14 25.47 6.22
N PRO A 173 -21.90 24.96 7.45
CA PRO A 173 -20.68 24.23 7.78
C PRO A 173 -20.44 23.13 6.76
N ALA A 174 -19.23 23.07 6.19
CA ALA A 174 -18.85 22.00 5.29
C ALA A 174 -19.07 20.64 5.96
N PRO A 175 -19.54 19.61 5.23
CA PRO A 175 -19.76 18.29 5.81
C PRO A 175 -18.46 17.77 6.43
N THR A 176 -18.54 17.33 7.67
CA THR A 176 -17.39 16.76 8.38
C THR A 176 -16.89 15.54 7.60
N PRO A 177 -15.58 15.45 7.28
CA PRO A 177 -15.02 14.28 6.61
C PRO A 177 -15.30 13.02 7.42
N ALA A 178 -15.75 11.96 6.76
CA ALA A 178 -15.88 10.65 7.39
C ALA A 178 -14.49 10.15 7.82
N THR A 179 -14.37 9.62 9.04
CA THR A 179 -13.12 9.10 9.62
C THR A 179 -13.25 7.63 10.00
N GLY A 180 -12.12 6.93 10.15
CA GLY A 180 -12.10 5.53 10.56
C GLY A 180 -12.67 4.61 9.48
N VAL A 181 -13.43 3.58 9.87
CA VAL A 181 -14.01 2.60 8.92
C VAL A 181 -14.79 3.29 7.80
N ALA A 182 -15.57 4.31 8.14
CA ALA A 182 -16.43 5.03 7.19
C ALA A 182 -15.66 5.70 6.04
N SER A 183 -14.39 6.06 6.23
CA SER A 183 -13.58 6.65 5.15
C SER A 183 -13.18 5.63 4.08
N LEU A 184 -13.14 4.34 4.43
CA LEU A 184 -12.73 3.25 3.53
C LEU A 184 -13.89 2.59 2.80
N LEU A 185 -15.11 2.65 3.33
CA LEU A 185 -16.23 1.90 2.77
C LEU A 185 -16.53 2.24 1.30
N GLY A 186 -16.93 1.22 0.55
CA GLY A 186 -17.33 1.34 -0.85
C GLY A 186 -16.32 0.76 -1.83
N ASP A 187 -16.51 1.13 -3.10
CA ASP A 187 -15.78 0.60 -4.25
C ASP A 187 -14.70 1.58 -4.71
N TRP A 188 -13.49 1.06 -4.91
CA TRP A 188 -12.30 1.82 -5.23
C TRP A 188 -11.60 1.19 -6.44
N MET A 189 -11.54 1.92 -7.54
CA MET A 189 -10.96 1.44 -8.79
C MET A 189 -9.57 2.05 -9.00
N GLN A 190 -8.57 1.20 -9.19
CA GLN A 190 -7.20 1.65 -9.40
C GLN A 190 -7.10 2.53 -10.63
N ASN A 191 -6.34 3.61 -10.60
CA ASN A 191 -6.15 4.47 -11.78
C ASN A 191 -5.28 3.85 -12.87
N ASN A 192 -4.45 2.86 -12.52
CA ASN A 192 -3.66 2.13 -13.51
C ASN A 192 -4.54 1.28 -14.43
N CYS A 193 -4.34 1.44 -15.75
CA CYS A 193 -4.97 0.60 -16.76
C CYS A 193 -3.98 -0.45 -17.25
N ILE A 194 -4.27 -1.72 -16.97
CA ILE A 194 -3.43 -2.84 -17.41
C ILE A 194 -4.02 -3.38 -18.71
N ARG A 195 -3.22 -3.33 -19.78
CA ARG A 195 -3.61 -3.87 -21.09
C ARG A 195 -3.13 -5.31 -21.22
N TRP A 196 -4.05 -6.22 -21.52
CA TRP A 196 -3.73 -7.64 -21.74
C TRP A 196 -3.50 -7.94 -23.22
N THR A 197 -4.34 -7.34 -24.07
CA THR A 197 -4.32 -7.58 -25.51
C THR A 197 -4.55 -6.28 -26.28
N SER A 198 -4.53 -6.35 -27.61
CA SER A 198 -4.80 -5.18 -28.42
C SER A 198 -6.21 -4.62 -28.23
N THR A 199 -7.15 -5.43 -27.75
CA THR A 199 -8.58 -5.15 -27.64
C THR A 199 -9.13 -5.26 -26.21
N HIS A 200 -8.34 -5.68 -25.22
CA HIS A 200 -8.81 -5.84 -23.85
C HIS A 200 -7.86 -5.24 -22.82
N SER A 201 -8.44 -4.67 -21.78
CA SER A 201 -7.73 -4.10 -20.63
C SER A 201 -8.51 -4.32 -19.34
N SER A 202 -7.87 -4.09 -18.21
CA SER A 202 -8.52 -4.14 -16.91
C SER A 202 -7.96 -3.13 -15.92
N ARG A 203 -8.77 -2.83 -14.90
CA ARG A 203 -8.37 -2.08 -13.71
C ARG A 203 -8.71 -2.91 -12.47
N VAL A 204 -7.84 -2.86 -11.47
CA VAL A 204 -8.12 -3.49 -10.18
C VAL A 204 -9.25 -2.73 -9.48
N LEU A 205 -10.16 -3.48 -8.87
CA LEU A 205 -11.23 -2.97 -8.03
C LEU A 205 -11.07 -3.54 -6.63
N TYR A 206 -11.03 -2.66 -5.64
CA TYR A 206 -11.18 -3.03 -4.25
C TYR A 206 -12.56 -2.62 -3.75
N ARG A 207 -13.12 -3.46 -2.88
CA ARG A 207 -14.36 -3.19 -2.18
C ARG A 207 -14.13 -3.40 -0.70
N PHE A 208 -14.46 -2.37 0.07
CA PHE A 208 -14.46 -2.43 1.54
C PHE A 208 -15.90 -2.40 2.04
N THR A 209 -16.26 -3.45 2.77
CA THR A 209 -17.57 -3.55 3.44
C THR A 209 -17.36 -3.58 4.94
N GLN A 210 -18.33 -3.07 5.69
CA GLN A 210 -18.21 -3.02 7.14
C GLN A 210 -18.27 -4.43 7.73
N ALA A 211 -17.26 -4.81 8.51
CA ALA A 211 -17.23 -6.05 9.27
C ALA A 211 -17.62 -5.83 10.74
N ALA A 212 -17.12 -4.73 11.32
CA ALA A 212 -17.39 -4.28 12.68
C ALA A 212 -17.26 -2.74 12.74
N ASP A 213 -17.38 -2.16 13.94
CA ASP A 213 -17.20 -0.71 14.14
C ASP A 213 -15.78 -0.24 13.82
N ASP A 214 -14.79 -1.10 14.06
CA ASP A 214 -13.36 -0.86 13.84
C ASP A 214 -12.77 -1.74 12.72
N ALA A 215 -13.59 -2.48 11.98
CA ALA A 215 -13.09 -3.41 10.97
C ALA A 215 -13.85 -3.38 9.64
N VAL A 216 -13.12 -3.61 8.54
CA VAL A 216 -13.68 -3.77 7.19
C VAL A 216 -13.23 -5.09 6.57
N VAL A 217 -14.13 -5.74 5.83
CA VAL A 217 -13.75 -6.81 4.91
C VAL A 217 -13.19 -6.16 3.65
N TRP A 218 -11.95 -6.48 3.32
CA TRP A 218 -11.30 -6.08 2.08
C TRP A 218 -11.45 -7.20 1.05
N SER A 219 -12.13 -6.89 -0.04
CA SER A 219 -12.30 -7.76 -1.20
C SER A 219 -11.72 -7.12 -2.46
N GLY A 220 -11.40 -7.94 -3.47
CA GLY A 220 -10.92 -7.41 -4.75
C GLY A 220 -11.30 -8.23 -5.96
N SER A 221 -11.35 -7.55 -7.10
CA SER A 221 -11.65 -8.12 -8.42
C SER A 221 -10.96 -7.30 -9.51
N ASN A 222 -11.17 -7.70 -10.77
CA ASN A 222 -10.75 -6.95 -11.94
C ASN A 222 -11.97 -6.49 -12.74
N VAL A 223 -12.01 -5.20 -13.04
CA VAL A 223 -12.97 -4.64 -14.00
C VAL A 223 -12.38 -4.78 -15.38
N HIS A 224 -13.05 -5.54 -16.25
CA HIS A 224 -12.62 -5.80 -17.61
C HIS A 224 -13.25 -4.80 -18.58
N PHE A 225 -12.46 -4.36 -19.56
CA PHE A 225 -12.89 -3.46 -20.61
C PHE A 225 -12.59 -4.10 -21.97
N ASP A 226 -13.56 -4.07 -22.88
CA ASP A 226 -13.42 -4.55 -24.26
C ASP A 226 -12.78 -3.46 -25.15
N ASN A 227 -11.75 -2.81 -24.62
CA ASN A 227 -10.85 -1.90 -25.32
C ASN A 227 -9.46 -1.89 -24.65
N ALA A 228 -8.48 -1.25 -25.27
CA ALA A 228 -7.10 -1.17 -24.77
C ALA A 228 -6.83 -0.06 -23.74
N THR A 229 -7.77 0.84 -23.50
CA THR A 229 -7.55 2.12 -22.79
C THR A 229 -8.33 2.24 -21.49
N CYS A 230 -9.01 1.18 -21.06
CA CYS A 230 -9.94 1.19 -19.93
C CYS A 230 -11.00 2.30 -20.01
N ALA A 231 -11.42 2.66 -21.22
CA ALA A 231 -12.42 3.68 -21.46
C ALA A 231 -13.84 3.10 -21.34
N GLY A 232 -14.79 3.93 -20.90
CA GLY A 232 -16.20 3.57 -20.80
C GLY A 232 -16.53 2.68 -19.60
N THR A 233 -17.63 1.93 -19.70
CA THR A 233 -18.12 1.07 -18.62
C THR A 233 -17.49 -0.30 -18.70
N GLY A 234 -16.68 -0.66 -17.71
CA GLY A 234 -16.13 -2.00 -17.59
C GLY A 234 -17.01 -2.95 -16.78
N THR A 235 -16.86 -4.25 -17.02
CA THR A 235 -17.64 -5.32 -16.40
C THR A 235 -16.84 -6.06 -15.35
N ILE A 236 -17.46 -6.32 -14.19
CA ILE A 236 -16.96 -7.26 -13.19
C ILE A 236 -17.47 -8.64 -13.63
N ARG A 237 -16.56 -9.56 -14.00
CA ARG A 237 -16.94 -10.92 -14.42
C ARG A 237 -16.96 -11.92 -13.26
N VAL A 238 -16.23 -11.60 -12.19
CA VAL A 238 -16.12 -12.40 -10.98
C VAL A 238 -16.40 -11.47 -9.79
N GLU A 239 -17.32 -11.86 -8.92
CA GLU A 239 -17.63 -11.07 -7.71
C GLU A 239 -16.36 -10.91 -6.87
N PRO A 240 -16.12 -9.75 -6.22
CA PRO A 240 -14.92 -9.54 -5.44
C PRO A 240 -14.80 -10.56 -4.30
N ASP A 241 -13.78 -11.40 -4.38
CA ASP A 241 -13.48 -12.37 -3.35
C ASP A 241 -12.88 -11.65 -2.13
N PRO A 242 -13.31 -12.00 -0.90
CA PRO A 242 -12.74 -11.42 0.31
C PRO A 242 -11.30 -11.92 0.49
N PHE A 243 -10.36 -10.98 0.61
CA PHE A 243 -8.96 -11.28 0.88
C PHE A 243 -8.70 -11.36 2.38
N PHE A 244 -8.98 -10.26 3.09
CA PHE A 244 -8.62 -10.08 4.49
C PHE A 244 -9.68 -9.25 5.22
N THR A 245 -9.71 -9.36 6.54
CA THR A 245 -10.37 -8.37 7.40
C THR A 245 -9.31 -7.42 7.93
N ILE A 246 -9.48 -6.12 7.67
CA ILE A 246 -8.66 -5.05 8.22
C ILE A 246 -9.28 -4.58 9.52
N THR A 247 -8.50 -4.58 10.59
CA THR A 247 -8.87 -3.92 11.86
C THR A 247 -8.11 -2.60 11.96
N LEU A 248 -8.85 -1.49 11.99
CA LEU A 248 -8.31 -0.15 12.19
C LEU A 248 -8.07 0.09 13.68
N THR A 249 -6.86 0.50 14.02
CA THR A 249 -6.46 0.81 15.39
C THR A 249 -6.48 2.30 15.68
N ARG A 250 -6.38 3.12 14.62
CA ARG A 250 -6.31 4.58 14.74
C ARG A 250 -6.74 5.25 13.44
N ALA A 251 -7.29 6.44 13.55
CA ALA A 251 -7.50 7.36 12.43
C ALA A 251 -7.02 8.77 12.79
N GLY A 252 -6.76 9.60 11.77
CA GLY A 252 -6.31 10.97 11.93
C GLY A 252 -6.59 11.78 10.67
N VAL A 253 -6.59 13.10 10.77
CA VAL A 253 -6.90 14.00 9.65
C VAL A 253 -5.79 15.04 9.53
N ALA A 254 -5.33 15.26 8.31
CA ALA A 254 -4.40 16.33 7.97
C ALA A 254 -4.85 16.98 6.65
N GLY A 255 -5.28 18.24 6.71
CA GLY A 255 -5.84 18.92 5.55
C GLY A 255 -7.09 18.19 5.02
N ASN A 256 -7.06 17.81 3.74
CA ASN A 256 -8.12 17.03 3.08
C ASN A 256 -7.87 15.51 3.08
N VAL A 257 -6.84 15.02 3.80
CA VAL A 257 -6.49 13.61 3.88
C VAL A 257 -6.97 13.02 5.21
N VAL A 258 -7.74 11.95 5.11
CA VAL A 258 -8.09 11.09 6.24
C VAL A 258 -7.16 9.89 6.24
N ALA A 259 -6.30 9.82 7.26
CA ALA A 259 -5.39 8.72 7.47
C ALA A 259 -6.01 7.65 8.37
N GLY A 260 -5.83 6.37 8.02
CA GLY A 260 -6.26 5.23 8.83
C GLY A 260 -5.12 4.23 8.98
N TRP A 261 -4.83 3.82 10.21
CA TRP A 261 -3.84 2.78 10.52
C TRP A 261 -4.56 1.54 10.99
N GLY A 262 -4.13 0.39 10.50
CA GLY A 262 -4.70 -0.87 10.87
C GLY A 262 -3.76 -2.02 10.61
N TRP A 263 -4.32 -3.22 10.69
CA TRP A 263 -3.60 -4.44 10.40
C TRP A 263 -4.55 -5.50 9.84
N VAL A 264 -3.98 -6.45 9.11
CA VAL A 264 -4.63 -7.69 8.69
C VAL A 264 -3.96 -8.87 9.37
N GLN A 265 -4.76 -9.87 9.73
CA GLN A 265 -4.23 -11.16 10.19
C GLN A 265 -3.84 -12.01 8.97
N THR A 266 -2.61 -12.48 8.93
CA THR A 266 -2.14 -13.46 7.93
C THR A 266 -1.65 -14.73 8.61
N SER A 267 -1.42 -15.80 7.84
CA SER A 267 -0.81 -17.04 8.35
C SER A 267 0.57 -16.82 8.96
N ASN A 268 1.28 -15.78 8.52
CA ASN A 268 2.64 -15.45 8.95
C ASN A 268 2.67 -14.37 10.04
N GLY A 269 1.52 -13.99 10.60
CA GLY A 269 1.38 -12.96 11.62
C GLY A 269 0.58 -11.73 11.16
N ARG A 270 0.64 -10.65 11.95
CA ARG A 270 -0.02 -9.39 11.62
C ARG A 270 0.81 -8.61 10.61
N ARG A 271 0.16 -8.14 9.55
CA ARG A 271 0.72 -7.14 8.63
C ARG A 271 0.01 -5.82 8.87
N TYR A 272 0.77 -4.75 9.06
CA TYR A 272 0.20 -3.43 9.27
C TYR A 272 -0.07 -2.78 7.92
N LEU A 273 -1.03 -1.86 7.91
CA LEU A 273 -1.36 -1.09 6.73
C LEU A 273 -1.70 0.33 7.14
N THR A 274 -1.30 1.25 6.28
CA THR A 274 -1.67 2.65 6.39
C THR A 274 -2.46 3.05 5.15
N SER A 275 -3.61 3.68 5.38
CA SER A 275 -4.47 4.19 4.32
C SER A 275 -4.53 5.71 4.38
N GLY A 276 -4.53 6.35 3.22
CA GLY A 276 -4.78 7.78 3.07
C GLY A 276 -5.93 8.00 2.09
N VAL A 277 -7.03 8.58 2.57
CA VAL A 277 -8.18 8.96 1.74
C VAL A 277 -8.18 10.47 1.54
N GLN A 278 -7.79 10.92 0.35
CA GLN A 278 -7.74 12.34 -0.01
C GLN A 278 -9.08 12.79 -0.62
N GLY A 279 -9.63 13.87 -0.06
CA GLY A 279 -10.85 14.51 -0.55
C GLY A 279 -12.09 13.60 -0.58
N GLY A 280 -12.05 12.46 0.11
CA GLY A 280 -13.11 11.43 0.11
C GLY A 280 -13.23 10.60 -1.17
N ASN A 281 -12.42 10.87 -2.19
CA ASN A 281 -12.56 10.25 -3.52
C ASN A 281 -11.32 9.52 -4.00
N TYR A 282 -10.22 9.62 -3.26
CA TYR A 282 -8.94 9.05 -3.64
C TYR A 282 -8.34 8.25 -2.50
N LEU A 283 -8.27 6.94 -2.65
CA LEU A 283 -7.69 6.03 -1.67
C LEU A 283 -6.30 5.61 -2.13
N CYS A 284 -5.29 5.92 -1.31
CA CYS A 284 -3.96 5.35 -1.44
C CYS A 284 -3.74 4.38 -0.29
N LEU A 285 -3.44 3.12 -0.61
CA LEU A 285 -3.04 2.11 0.36
C LEU A 285 -1.52 2.05 0.35
N VAL A 286 -0.93 2.22 1.52
CA VAL A 286 0.51 2.17 1.71
C VAL A 286 0.78 1.00 2.64
N ASP A 287 1.46 -0.02 2.10
CA ASP A 287 1.81 -1.21 2.87
C ASP A 287 2.82 -0.80 3.95
N ASP A 288 2.52 -1.16 5.20
CA ASP A 288 3.32 -0.80 6.37
C ASP A 288 3.89 -2.09 6.94
N ALA A 289 5.01 -2.54 6.37
CA ALA A 289 5.62 -3.81 6.76
C ALA A 289 6.07 -3.84 8.24
N GLU A 290 6.30 -2.68 8.87
CA GLU A 290 6.54 -2.53 10.31
C GLU A 290 5.90 -1.24 10.84
N VAL A 291 5.21 -1.32 11.98
CA VAL A 291 4.58 -0.21 12.71
C VAL A 291 5.28 1.14 12.50
N SER A 292 4.62 2.06 11.79
CA SER A 292 4.81 3.52 11.85
C SER A 292 5.93 4.17 11.02
N ILE A 293 6.15 3.75 9.77
CA ILE A 293 6.89 4.62 8.82
C ILE A 293 6.17 5.95 8.56
N PHE A 294 4.84 5.99 8.74
CA PHE A 294 4.02 7.21 8.69
C PHE A 294 3.29 7.40 10.04
N PRO A 295 3.99 7.89 11.08
CA PRO A 295 3.45 7.92 12.44
C PRO A 295 2.36 8.98 12.64
N THR A 296 2.20 9.95 11.73
CA THR A 296 1.19 11.01 11.82
C THR A 296 0.33 11.15 10.55
N ALA A 297 -0.84 11.77 10.68
CA ALA A 297 -1.70 12.04 9.51
C ALA A 297 -1.02 12.99 8.49
N THR A 298 -0.14 13.87 8.96
CA THR A 298 0.66 14.75 8.11
C THR A 298 1.68 13.98 7.28
N ASP A 299 2.28 12.94 7.84
CA ASP A 299 3.21 12.06 7.11
C ASP A 299 2.46 11.28 6.02
N VAL A 300 1.27 10.77 6.35
CA VAL A 300 0.38 10.11 5.38
C VAL A 300 -0.04 11.07 4.28
N ALA A 301 -0.44 12.29 4.61
CA ALA A 301 -0.80 13.31 3.62
C ALA A 301 0.39 13.62 2.69
N SER A 302 1.59 13.79 3.24
CA SER A 302 2.81 14.03 2.47
C SER A 302 3.16 12.86 1.54
N MET A 303 2.90 11.63 1.97
CA MET A 303 3.07 10.43 1.13
C MET A 303 2.03 10.38 0.01
N VAL A 304 0.76 10.61 0.32
CA VAL A 304 -0.32 10.64 -0.67
C VAL A 304 -0.04 11.67 -1.76
N ASP A 305 0.41 12.88 -1.39
CA ASP A 305 0.75 13.95 -2.35
C ASP A 305 1.92 13.59 -3.27
N ARG A 306 2.83 12.71 -2.84
CA ARG A 306 3.96 12.22 -3.64
C ARG A 306 3.64 10.95 -4.41
N THR A 307 2.55 10.27 -4.05
CA THR A 307 2.19 8.99 -4.64
C THR A 307 1.66 9.22 -6.06
N PRO A 308 2.26 8.59 -7.09
CA PRO A 308 1.75 8.70 -8.44
C PRO A 308 0.30 8.25 -8.54
N ALA A 309 -0.50 8.97 -9.32
CA ALA A 309 -1.94 8.69 -9.41
C ALA A 309 -2.26 7.21 -9.72
N TRP A 310 -1.49 6.56 -10.59
CA TRP A 310 -1.72 5.15 -10.96
C TRP A 310 -1.59 4.15 -9.79
N GLN A 311 -0.89 4.50 -8.70
CA GLN A 311 -0.76 3.66 -7.50
C GLN A 311 -1.96 3.75 -6.56
N CYS A 312 -2.83 4.75 -6.74
CA CYS A 312 -4.01 4.96 -5.91
C CYS A 312 -5.30 4.60 -6.66
N PHE A 313 -6.39 4.63 -5.91
CA PHE A 313 -7.71 4.17 -6.34
C PHE A 313 -8.70 5.33 -6.27
N ALA A 314 -9.43 5.54 -7.35
CA ALA A 314 -10.53 6.48 -7.40
C ALA A 314 -11.82 5.79 -6.94
N ARG A 315 -12.65 6.54 -6.22
CA ARG A 315 -13.97 6.05 -5.82
C ARG A 315 -14.85 5.79 -7.04
N ARG A 316 -15.55 4.66 -7.04
CA ARG A 316 -16.45 4.23 -8.13
C ARG A 316 -17.91 4.51 -7.79
#